data_AF-A0A964PST4-F1
#
_entry.id   AF-A0A964PST4-F1
#
_cell.length_a   1.000
_cell.length_b   1.000
_cell.length_c   1.000
_cell.angle_alpha   90.00
_cell.angle_beta   90.00
_cell.angle_gamma   90.00
#
_symmetry.space_group_name_H-M   'P 1'
#
loop_
_entity.id
_entity.type
_entity.pdbx_description
1 polymer ?
#
loop_
_entity_poly.entity_id
_entity_poly.type
_entity_poly.pdbx_seq_one_letter_code
_entity_poly.pdbx_strand_id
1 'polypeptide(L)'
;MRYASTTNVRTTTKTTAASRMELAKRRALRGERSVPRPGAGAGGGVSSSVTLPHFQRSSLLVPYTASGGSFRLHASFGHETSLASRGLHSESINGDLPEWAEQSAPQSSHRPCRRPGPRWCVRPVARQGWRAGHRGGLRPRRADMLAERERGCPHGSGTDEPPLSATTACRNGGYLCADLETVDRIRLQRWKDFSWTIVGHVPRPDFEDVGDATRLQQAAASGLRAWNGQPFEILTDLSGDRSPHFAVSWTHGLGGAQIGVARTRWSPPTGLVVVSIEMTTRSPFDPSRIVDALQVRLTAAHEMGHTLGLPHSRADNDVMYPTNTATSLSAQDYRTMESLYRLPDGTEIER
;
A
#
# COMPACT_ATOMS: atom_id res chain seq x y z
N MET A 1 -9.15 -80.03 -0.41
CA MET A 1 -7.83 -79.59 0.13
C MET A 1 -7.88 -78.07 0.26
N ARG A 2 -7.64 -77.56 1.47
CA ARG A 2 -7.80 -76.15 1.85
C ARG A 2 -6.63 -75.31 1.34
N TYR A 3 -6.87 -74.06 0.93
CA TYR A 3 -6.02 -72.92 1.28
C TYR A 3 -6.90 -71.66 1.34
N ALA A 4 -6.97 -71.07 2.53
CA ALA A 4 -7.63 -69.81 2.81
C ALA A 4 -6.56 -68.71 2.84
N SER A 5 -6.75 -67.66 2.03
CA SER A 5 -5.98 -66.40 2.13
C SER A 5 -6.83 -65.37 2.85
N THR A 6 -6.48 -65.08 4.10
CA THR A 6 -7.01 -63.95 4.88
C THR A 6 -6.24 -62.68 4.53
N THR A 7 -6.91 -61.73 3.88
CA THR A 7 -6.39 -60.37 3.66
C THR A 7 -6.85 -59.47 4.80
N ASN A 8 -5.91 -58.99 5.62
CA ASN A 8 -6.18 -57.97 6.64
C ASN A 8 -6.28 -56.59 5.98
N VAL A 9 -7.50 -56.04 5.92
CA VAL A 9 -7.74 -54.64 5.54
C VAL A 9 -7.57 -53.79 6.80
N ARG A 10 -6.47 -53.03 6.85
CA ARG A 10 -6.20 -52.05 7.91
C ARG A 10 -6.86 -50.72 7.54
N THR A 11 -8.05 -50.44 8.08
CA THR A 11 -8.71 -49.15 7.95
C THR A 11 -8.04 -48.12 8.87
N THR A 12 -7.20 -47.26 8.30
CA THR A 12 -6.73 -46.03 8.98
C THR A 12 -7.81 -44.96 8.88
N THR A 13 -8.52 -44.69 9.96
CA THR A 13 -9.43 -43.56 10.08
C THR A 13 -8.63 -42.25 10.17
N LYS A 14 -8.72 -41.41 9.14
CA LYS A 14 -8.25 -40.01 9.21
C LYS A 14 -9.19 -39.23 10.13
N THR A 15 -8.71 -38.92 11.34
CA THR A 15 -9.40 -37.99 12.25
C THR A 15 -9.36 -36.59 11.66
N THR A 16 -10.52 -36.04 11.31
CA THR A 16 -10.65 -34.68 10.79
C THR A 16 -10.44 -33.65 11.91
N ALA A 17 -10.00 -32.44 11.55
CA ALA A 17 -9.75 -31.34 12.49
C ALA A 17 -10.98 -31.02 13.38
N ALA A 18 -12.19 -31.22 12.87
CA ALA A 18 -13.44 -31.07 13.62
C ALA A 18 -13.56 -32.07 14.80
N SER A 19 -13.06 -33.30 14.65
CA SER A 19 -13.09 -34.30 15.74
C SER A 19 -12.05 -34.02 16.84
N ARG A 20 -10.95 -33.33 16.51
CA ARG A 20 -9.97 -32.89 17.54
C ARG A 20 -10.50 -31.73 18.37
N MET A 21 -11.25 -30.82 17.74
CA MET A 21 -11.84 -29.67 18.42
C MET A 21 -12.95 -30.09 19.39
N GLU A 22 -13.76 -31.08 19.04
CA GLU A 22 -14.81 -31.62 19.90
C GLU A 22 -14.26 -32.39 21.12
N LEU A 23 -13.12 -33.08 20.95
CA LEU A 23 -12.44 -33.76 22.06
C LEU A 23 -11.78 -32.77 23.04
N ALA A 24 -11.24 -31.64 22.54
CA ALA A 24 -10.69 -30.57 23.36
C ALA A 24 -11.78 -29.84 24.15
N LYS A 25 -12.94 -29.60 23.54
CA LYS A 25 -14.10 -28.96 24.17
C LYS A 25 -14.67 -29.82 25.32
N ARG A 26 -14.67 -31.15 25.16
CA ARG A 26 -15.09 -32.10 26.23
C ARG A 26 -14.13 -32.18 27.41
N ARG A 27 -12.83 -31.94 27.22
CA ARG A 27 -11.85 -31.87 28.33
C ARG A 27 -11.96 -30.58 29.13
N ALA A 28 -12.24 -29.45 28.47
CA ALA A 28 -12.44 -28.16 29.15
C ALA A 28 -13.68 -28.17 30.06
N LEU A 29 -14.76 -28.85 29.65
CA LEU A 29 -15.99 -28.96 30.45
C LEU A 29 -15.89 -29.92 31.65
N ARG A 30 -14.86 -30.78 31.72
CA ARG A 30 -14.66 -31.71 32.85
C ARG A 30 -13.78 -31.18 33.98
N GLY A 31 -13.23 -29.97 33.86
CA GLY A 31 -12.44 -29.37 34.94
C GLY A 31 -11.20 -30.16 35.34
N GLU A 32 -10.64 -30.99 34.46
CA GLU A 32 -9.41 -31.74 34.72
C GLU A 32 -8.21 -30.78 34.66
N ARG A 33 -7.84 -30.22 35.81
CA ARG A 33 -6.59 -29.46 35.98
C ARG A 33 -5.42 -30.44 36.06
N SER A 34 -4.52 -30.35 35.09
CA SER A 34 -3.23 -31.01 35.13
C SER A 34 -2.40 -30.44 36.29
N VAL A 35 -2.13 -31.26 37.30
CA VAL A 35 -1.22 -30.93 38.41
C VAL A 35 0.23 -31.09 37.93
N PRO A 36 1.08 -30.05 37.99
CA PRO A 36 2.50 -30.21 37.70
C PRO A 36 3.21 -30.90 38.87
N ARG A 37 3.99 -31.94 38.54
CA ARG A 37 4.92 -32.60 39.47
C ARG A 37 6.09 -31.68 39.80
N PRO A 38 6.53 -31.58 41.07
CA PRO A 38 7.73 -30.85 41.44
C PRO A 38 8.97 -31.69 41.14
N GLY A 39 9.90 -31.14 40.36
CA GLY A 39 11.23 -31.69 40.12
C GLY A 39 12.28 -30.77 40.73
N ALA A 40 13.03 -31.32 41.68
CA ALA A 40 14.14 -30.70 42.39
C ALA A 40 15.35 -30.40 41.47
N GLY A 41 16.16 -29.41 41.84
CA GLY A 41 17.47 -29.19 41.23
C GLY A 41 18.12 -27.88 41.63
N ALA A 42 18.84 -27.90 42.76
CA ALA A 42 19.76 -26.85 43.18
C ALA A 42 21.01 -26.79 42.28
N GLY A 43 21.63 -25.62 42.16
CA GLY A 43 23.05 -25.55 41.78
C GLY A 43 23.51 -24.24 41.14
N GLY A 44 24.37 -23.52 41.87
CA GLY A 44 25.56 -22.90 41.28
C GLY A 44 25.40 -21.49 40.70
N GLY A 45 25.74 -20.49 41.52
CA GLY A 45 26.10 -19.17 41.03
C GLY A 45 27.46 -19.17 40.34
N VAL A 46 27.58 -18.40 39.26
CA VAL A 46 28.85 -17.83 38.79
C VAL A 46 28.55 -16.43 38.25
N SER A 47 29.12 -15.43 38.91
CA SER A 47 29.12 -14.04 38.50
C SER A 47 30.20 -13.85 37.45
N SER A 48 29.81 -13.60 36.20
CA SER A 48 30.73 -13.23 35.12
C SER A 48 30.41 -11.82 34.66
N SER A 49 31.26 -10.88 35.08
CA SER A 49 31.33 -9.52 34.54
C SER A 49 31.81 -9.58 33.09
N VAL A 50 30.92 -9.21 32.15
CA VAL A 50 31.25 -9.06 30.74
C VAL A 50 31.77 -7.63 30.52
N THR A 51 33.06 -7.52 30.26
CA THR A 51 33.73 -6.29 29.80
C THR A 51 33.40 -6.09 28.32
N LEU A 52 32.73 -5.00 27.97
CA LEU A 52 32.51 -4.59 26.58
C LEU A 52 33.79 -3.97 26.00
N PRO A 53 34.23 -4.33 24.79
CA PRO A 53 35.36 -3.67 24.13
C PRO A 53 34.94 -2.31 23.56
N HIS A 54 35.79 -1.33 23.82
CA HIS A 54 35.77 0.03 23.31
C HIS A 54 35.98 0.01 21.78
N PHE A 55 34.97 0.38 20.99
CA PHE A 55 35.09 0.47 19.54
C PHE A 55 35.64 1.86 19.14
N GLN A 56 36.85 1.88 18.57
CA GLN A 56 37.46 3.07 17.96
C GLN A 56 36.80 3.35 16.60
N ARG A 57 36.44 4.61 16.35
CA ARG A 57 36.04 5.11 15.02
C ARG A 57 37.29 5.33 14.16
N SER A 58 37.46 4.51 13.13
CA SER A 58 38.36 4.80 12.01
C SER A 58 37.54 5.38 10.86
N SER A 59 37.74 6.66 10.55
CA SER A 59 37.21 7.31 9.36
C SER A 59 38.15 7.04 8.19
N LEU A 60 37.71 6.22 7.24
CA LEU A 60 38.33 6.10 5.92
C LEU A 60 37.43 6.78 4.89
N LEU A 61 37.94 7.87 4.32
CA LEU A 61 37.39 8.55 3.15
C LEU A 61 37.83 7.78 1.90
N VAL A 62 36.87 7.33 1.09
CA VAL A 62 37.11 6.92 -0.30
C VAL A 62 36.38 7.92 -1.19
N PRO A 63 37.04 8.56 -2.18
CA PRO A 63 36.38 9.48 -3.09
C PRO A 63 35.63 8.70 -4.17
N TYR A 64 34.36 9.04 -4.38
CA TYR A 64 33.59 8.63 -5.56
C TYR A 64 33.25 9.87 -6.39
N THR A 65 33.57 9.80 -7.67
CA THR A 65 33.35 10.83 -8.68
C THR A 65 31.88 10.90 -9.13
N ALA A 66 31.43 12.11 -9.40
CA ALA A 66 30.04 12.53 -9.52
C ALA A 66 29.29 12.07 -10.79
N SER A 67 28.04 11.63 -10.62
CA SER A 67 26.88 12.14 -11.37
C SER A 67 25.58 11.67 -10.69
N GLY A 68 24.66 12.58 -10.40
CA GLY A 68 23.41 12.32 -9.67
C GLY A 68 23.37 13.04 -8.33
N GLY A 69 22.58 14.12 -8.25
CA GLY A 69 22.46 14.95 -7.05
C GLY A 69 21.97 14.16 -5.84
N SER A 70 22.80 14.14 -4.80
CA SER A 70 22.47 13.58 -3.48
C SER A 70 22.36 14.74 -2.49
N PHE A 71 21.16 14.96 -1.97
CA PHE A 71 20.89 15.89 -0.88
C PHE A 71 21.33 15.26 0.45
N ARG A 72 22.08 16.00 1.26
CA ARG A 72 22.31 15.70 2.68
C ARG A 72 21.34 16.53 3.52
N LEU A 73 20.53 15.88 4.35
CA LEU A 73 19.94 16.48 5.54
C LEU A 73 20.79 16.04 6.75
N HIS A 74 21.36 17.01 7.45
CA HIS A 74 21.99 16.80 8.76
C HIS A 74 20.87 16.76 9.81
N ALA A 75 20.58 15.58 10.38
CA ALA A 75 19.85 15.49 11.63
C ALA A 75 20.86 15.63 12.79
N SER A 76 20.80 16.74 13.51
CA SER A 76 21.51 16.91 14.78
C SER A 76 20.64 16.36 15.91
N PHE A 77 21.09 15.30 16.58
CA PHE A 77 20.50 14.86 17.84
C PHE A 77 21.23 15.58 18.98
N GLY A 78 20.51 16.50 19.64
CA GLY A 78 20.91 17.04 20.94
C GLY A 78 20.69 15.99 22.02
N HIS A 79 21.77 15.60 22.69
CA HIS A 79 21.73 14.89 23.96
C HIS A 79 21.38 15.89 25.07
N GLU A 80 20.25 15.70 25.74
CA GLU A 80 20.07 16.18 27.11
C GLU A 80 19.81 14.98 28.02
N THR A 81 20.74 14.78 28.95
CA THR A 81 20.58 13.96 30.14
C THR A 81 20.10 14.85 31.28
N SER A 82 19.09 14.39 32.03
CA SER A 82 19.17 14.17 33.49
C SER A 82 17.87 14.47 34.27
N LEU A 83 17.42 13.42 34.99
CA LEU A 83 16.74 13.38 36.30
C LEU A 83 15.32 13.94 36.48
N ALA A 84 14.38 13.03 36.75
CA ALA A 84 13.81 12.88 38.10
C ALA A 84 12.96 11.61 38.23
N SER A 85 13.34 10.76 39.18
CA SER A 85 12.63 9.58 39.65
C SER A 85 11.37 9.96 40.41
N ARG A 86 10.20 9.45 40.03
CA ARG A 86 9.00 9.38 40.89
C ARG A 86 8.23 8.07 40.63
N GLY A 87 7.67 7.55 41.71
CA GLY A 87 7.32 6.15 41.92
C GLY A 87 6.16 5.62 41.09
N LEU A 88 6.27 4.33 40.79
CA LEU A 88 5.24 3.53 40.14
C LEU A 88 4.22 3.04 41.20
N HIS A 89 2.99 3.54 41.10
CA HIS A 89 1.81 2.83 41.61
C HIS A 89 1.32 1.88 40.52
N SER A 90 1.19 0.61 40.88
CA SER A 90 0.60 -0.44 40.05
C SER A 90 -0.92 -0.37 40.12
N GLU A 91 -1.58 0.04 39.03
CA GLU A 91 -3.00 -0.21 38.83
C GLU A 91 -3.19 -1.16 37.65
N SER A 92 -3.90 -2.25 37.96
CA SER A 92 -4.38 -3.27 37.05
C SER A 92 -5.53 -2.70 36.23
N ILE A 93 -5.36 -2.62 34.91
CA ILE A 93 -6.45 -2.36 33.97
C ILE A 93 -6.72 -3.65 33.21
N ASN A 94 -7.81 -4.32 33.61
CA ASN A 94 -8.46 -5.32 32.77
C ASN A 94 -9.01 -4.63 31.53
N GLY A 95 -8.67 -5.18 30.37
CA GLY A 95 -9.07 -4.65 29.07
C GLY A 95 -10.50 -5.00 28.73
N ASP A 96 -11.24 -3.98 28.30
CA ASP A 96 -12.39 -4.10 27.40
C ASP A 96 -12.06 -3.28 26.13
N LEU A 97 -12.12 -3.97 24.98
CA LEU A 97 -11.93 -3.39 23.65
C LEU A 97 -13.13 -2.49 23.30
N PRO A 98 -12.95 -1.27 22.76
CA PRO A 98 -14.07 -0.50 22.28
C PRO A 98 -14.53 -0.98 20.89
N GLU A 99 -15.77 -1.42 20.86
CA GLU A 99 -16.65 -1.68 19.74
C GLU A 99 -16.92 -0.39 18.95
N TRP A 100 -16.17 -0.14 17.87
CA TRP A 100 -16.48 0.88 16.86
C TRP A 100 -16.62 0.26 15.48
N ALA A 101 -17.61 -0.60 15.28
CA ALA A 101 -17.97 -1.03 13.93
C ALA A 101 -19.44 -1.42 13.83
N GLU A 102 -20.35 -0.56 14.27
CA GLU A 102 -21.75 -0.60 13.82
C GLU A 102 -22.51 0.62 14.33
N GLN A 103 -22.66 1.65 13.48
CA GLN A 103 -23.70 2.65 13.64
C GLN A 103 -24.01 3.32 12.29
N SER A 104 -25.05 2.78 11.65
CA SER A 104 -26.11 3.43 10.90
C SER A 104 -25.81 4.77 10.22
N ALA A 105 -25.69 4.73 8.89
CA ALA A 105 -25.88 5.91 8.04
C ALA A 105 -27.36 6.37 8.07
N PRO A 106 -27.66 7.67 8.23
CA PRO A 106 -29.02 8.17 8.04
C PRO A 106 -29.39 8.19 6.55
N GLN A 107 -30.54 7.64 6.22
CA GLN A 107 -31.18 7.77 4.91
C GLN A 107 -31.62 9.22 4.69
N SER A 108 -30.80 10.04 4.02
CA SER A 108 -31.21 11.35 3.53
C SER A 108 -31.71 11.24 2.09
N SER A 109 -33.02 11.32 1.91
CA SER A 109 -33.67 11.49 0.61
C SER A 109 -33.50 12.92 0.10
N HIS A 110 -32.39 13.20 -0.58
CA HIS A 110 -32.27 14.41 -1.40
C HIS A 110 -31.92 14.01 -2.84
N ARG A 111 -32.86 14.30 -3.75
CA ARG A 111 -32.66 14.21 -5.20
C ARG A 111 -31.62 15.25 -5.62
N PRO A 112 -30.55 14.87 -6.35
CA PRO A 112 -29.69 15.87 -6.97
C PRO A 112 -30.31 16.37 -8.29
N CYS A 113 -30.44 17.69 -8.40
CA CYS A 113 -30.62 18.38 -9.67
C CYS A 113 -29.45 18.05 -10.60
N ARG A 114 -29.74 17.38 -11.72
CA ARG A 114 -28.78 17.16 -12.81
C ARG A 114 -28.40 18.51 -13.43
N ARG A 115 -27.18 18.99 -13.17
CA ARG A 115 -26.50 19.94 -14.07
C ARG A 115 -25.84 19.14 -15.20
N PRO A 116 -25.90 19.60 -16.46
CA PRO A 116 -25.24 18.91 -17.57
C PRO A 116 -23.74 19.17 -17.52
N GLY A 117 -22.96 18.10 -17.32
CA GLY A 117 -21.53 18.11 -17.60
C GLY A 117 -21.24 18.20 -19.11
N PRO A 118 -20.00 18.53 -19.51
CA PRO A 118 -19.63 18.67 -20.91
C PRO A 118 -19.80 17.33 -21.64
N ARG A 119 -20.53 17.37 -22.75
CA ARG A 119 -20.81 16.21 -23.60
C ARG A 119 -19.52 15.79 -24.30
N TRP A 120 -18.91 14.70 -23.84
CA TRP A 120 -17.99 13.93 -24.66
C TRP A 120 -18.80 13.23 -25.75
N CYS A 121 -18.49 13.53 -27.01
CA CYS A 121 -19.11 12.92 -28.19
C CYS A 121 -18.79 11.43 -28.26
N VAL A 122 -19.60 10.59 -27.62
CA VAL A 122 -19.64 9.15 -27.89
C VAL A 122 -20.75 8.90 -28.91
N ARG A 123 -20.38 8.62 -30.16
CA ARG A 123 -21.36 8.14 -31.16
C ARG A 123 -21.71 6.68 -30.84
N PRO A 124 -22.99 6.30 -30.75
CA PRO A 124 -23.38 4.91 -30.60
C PRO A 124 -23.07 4.13 -31.89
N VAL A 125 -22.38 3.00 -31.75
CA VAL A 125 -22.28 1.98 -32.80
C VAL A 125 -23.60 1.23 -32.83
N ALA A 126 -24.35 1.38 -33.92
CA ALA A 126 -25.58 0.64 -34.15
C ALA A 126 -25.26 -0.86 -34.31
N ARG A 127 -25.83 -1.71 -33.45
CA ARG A 127 -25.91 -3.15 -33.64
C ARG A 127 -26.90 -3.45 -34.78
N GLN A 128 -26.41 -3.84 -35.95
CA GLN A 128 -27.25 -4.45 -36.98
C GLN A 128 -27.35 -5.95 -36.72
N GLY A 129 -28.57 -6.42 -36.49
CA GLY A 129 -28.91 -7.83 -36.36
C GLY A 129 -28.80 -8.55 -37.70
N TRP A 130 -28.19 -9.73 -37.68
CA TRP A 130 -28.16 -10.65 -38.80
C TRP A 130 -29.46 -11.44 -38.87
N ARG A 131 -30.18 -11.36 -39.99
CA ARG A 131 -31.16 -12.37 -40.43
C ARG A 131 -30.66 -13.00 -41.72
N ALA A 132 -30.78 -14.32 -41.79
CA ALA A 132 -30.44 -15.15 -42.95
C ALA A 132 -31.48 -15.01 -44.07
N GLY A 133 -31.03 -15.04 -45.33
CA GLY A 133 -31.91 -15.15 -46.50
C GLY A 133 -31.25 -14.88 -47.86
N HIS A 134 -30.92 -15.96 -48.57
CA HIS A 134 -30.92 -16.20 -50.03
C HIS A 134 -30.29 -15.25 -51.08
N ARG A 135 -29.36 -15.87 -51.84
CA ARG A 135 -29.09 -15.85 -53.30
C ARG A 135 -29.22 -14.54 -54.13
N GLY A 136 -28.09 -14.21 -54.75
CA GLY A 136 -28.03 -13.80 -56.17
C GLY A 136 -27.70 -12.33 -56.44
N GLY A 137 -26.63 -12.10 -57.20
CA GLY A 137 -26.47 -10.86 -57.97
C GLY A 137 -25.28 -9.96 -57.61
N LEU A 138 -24.30 -9.96 -58.50
CA LEU A 138 -23.43 -8.84 -58.92
C LEU A 138 -22.70 -7.99 -57.85
N ARG A 139 -21.38 -8.20 -57.81
CA ARG A 139 -20.39 -7.40 -57.05
C ARG A 139 -20.22 -6.00 -57.65
N PRO A 140 -20.25 -4.93 -56.84
CA PRO A 140 -19.51 -3.70 -57.12
C PRO A 140 -18.12 -3.74 -56.48
N ARG A 141 -17.17 -3.09 -57.15
CA ARG A 141 -15.75 -3.01 -56.79
C ARG A 141 -15.55 -2.31 -55.44
N ARG A 142 -14.77 -2.97 -54.59
CA ARG A 142 -14.40 -2.60 -53.23
C ARG A 142 -13.03 -1.90 -53.29
N ALA A 143 -13.01 -0.62 -53.66
CA ALA A 143 -11.74 0.14 -53.76
C ALA A 143 -11.79 1.58 -53.19
N ASP A 144 -12.93 2.29 -53.18
CA ASP A 144 -12.90 3.74 -52.91
C ASP A 144 -13.57 4.21 -51.61
N MET A 145 -13.69 3.36 -50.58
CA MET A 145 -14.38 3.73 -49.32
C MET A 145 -13.50 3.67 -48.06
N LEU A 146 -12.17 3.80 -48.22
CA LEU A 146 -11.20 3.85 -47.12
C LEU A 146 -10.42 5.18 -47.00
N ALA A 147 -10.71 6.19 -47.83
CA ALA A 147 -9.87 7.41 -47.89
C ALA A 147 -10.42 8.65 -47.16
N GLU A 148 -11.60 8.62 -46.51
CA GLU A 148 -12.21 9.84 -45.94
C GLU A 148 -12.53 9.79 -44.43
N ARG A 149 -12.04 8.77 -43.72
CA ARG A 149 -12.31 8.61 -42.27
C ARG A 149 -11.14 8.97 -41.34
N GLU A 150 -10.09 9.58 -41.88
CA GLU A 150 -8.97 10.16 -41.13
C GLU A 150 -9.03 11.69 -41.11
N ARG A 151 -10.23 12.27 -40.91
CA ARG A 151 -10.30 13.63 -40.35
C ARG A 151 -9.93 13.54 -38.88
N GLY A 152 -8.62 13.49 -38.65
CA GLY A 152 -8.00 13.50 -37.33
C GLY A 152 -8.59 14.65 -36.53
N CYS A 153 -9.19 14.33 -35.39
CA CYS A 153 -9.37 15.33 -34.36
C CYS A 153 -7.95 15.79 -34.00
N PRO A 154 -7.64 17.10 -34.02
CA PRO A 154 -6.35 17.57 -33.55
C PRO A 154 -6.18 17.06 -32.13
N HIS A 155 -5.30 16.08 -31.95
CA HIS A 155 -4.81 15.72 -30.63
C HIS A 155 -4.06 16.95 -30.16
N GLY A 156 -4.73 17.77 -29.35
CA GLY A 156 -4.14 18.92 -28.67
C GLY A 156 -2.90 18.44 -27.94
N SER A 157 -1.75 18.67 -28.56
CA SER A 157 -0.45 18.24 -28.10
C SER A 157 -0.02 19.17 -26.99
N GLY A 158 -0.26 18.77 -25.74
CA GLY A 158 0.16 19.56 -24.59
C GLY A 158 -0.69 20.81 -24.41
N THR A 159 -1.35 20.89 -23.28
CA THR A 159 -2.05 22.10 -22.86
C THR A 159 -1.03 23.22 -22.72
N ASP A 160 -1.02 24.17 -23.67
CA ASP A 160 -0.47 25.54 -23.50
C ASP A 160 -1.31 26.34 -22.48
N GLU A 161 -1.81 25.67 -21.44
CA GLU A 161 -2.54 26.34 -20.37
C GLU A 161 -1.49 27.01 -19.48
N PRO A 162 -1.64 28.31 -19.19
CA PRO A 162 -0.66 29.02 -18.38
C PRO A 162 -0.57 28.38 -16.99
N PRO A 163 0.63 28.37 -16.36
CA PRO A 163 0.78 27.88 -15.00
C PRO A 163 -0.19 28.56 -14.03
N LEU A 164 -0.72 27.79 -13.09
CA LEU A 164 -1.56 28.32 -12.03
C LEU A 164 -0.69 28.98 -10.95
N SER A 165 -1.15 30.09 -10.39
CA SER A 165 -0.48 30.66 -9.22
C SER A 165 -0.74 29.81 -7.97
N ALA A 166 0.23 29.75 -7.06
CA ALA A 166 0.11 29.04 -5.79
C ALA A 166 -1.07 29.55 -4.95
N THR A 167 -1.32 30.86 -4.98
CA THR A 167 -2.48 31.47 -4.29
C THR A 167 -3.84 30.93 -4.76
N THR A 168 -3.91 30.43 -6.00
CA THR A 168 -5.10 29.82 -6.59
C THR A 168 -5.14 28.32 -6.31
N ALA A 169 -4.05 27.60 -6.59
CA ALA A 169 -4.02 26.15 -6.48
C ALA A 169 -3.90 25.63 -5.04
N CYS A 170 -3.22 26.36 -4.15
CA CYS A 170 -2.81 25.87 -2.83
C CYS A 170 -3.74 26.28 -1.69
N ARG A 171 -4.66 27.24 -1.89
CA ARG A 171 -5.48 27.85 -0.82
C ARG A 171 -6.25 26.83 0.04
N ASN A 172 -6.54 25.65 -0.50
CA ASN A 172 -7.13 24.52 0.24
C ASN A 172 -6.47 23.18 -0.14
N GLY A 173 -5.24 23.22 -0.67
CA GLY A 173 -4.55 22.08 -1.29
C GLY A 173 -3.96 21.08 -0.29
N GLY A 174 -4.14 21.28 1.01
CA GLY A 174 -3.36 20.54 2.01
C GLY A 174 -1.87 20.81 1.83
N TYR A 175 -1.07 19.76 1.65
CA TYR A 175 0.36 19.87 1.36
C TYR A 175 0.70 19.70 -0.14
N LEU A 176 -0.27 19.84 -1.05
CA LEU A 176 -0.05 19.73 -2.51
C LEU A 176 1.09 20.60 -3.02
N CYS A 177 1.27 21.76 -2.38
CA CYS A 177 2.26 22.77 -2.75
C CYS A 177 3.46 22.81 -1.80
N ALA A 178 3.67 21.77 -0.98
CA ALA A 178 4.76 21.76 -0.02
C ALA A 178 6.11 22.00 -0.71
N ASP A 179 6.34 21.39 -1.87
CA ASP A 179 7.59 21.54 -2.60
C ASP A 179 7.80 22.94 -3.21
N LEU A 180 6.76 23.76 -3.36
CA LEU A 180 6.90 25.14 -3.85
C LEU A 180 7.66 26.07 -2.90
N GLU A 181 7.97 25.64 -1.68
CA GLU A 181 8.88 26.37 -0.79
C GLU A 181 10.34 26.20 -1.19
N THR A 182 10.69 25.07 -1.82
CA THR A 182 12.07 24.73 -2.21
C THR A 182 12.31 24.89 -3.71
N VAL A 183 11.26 24.78 -4.53
CA VAL A 183 11.31 25.04 -5.97
C VAL A 183 10.31 26.13 -6.36
N ASP A 184 10.57 26.88 -7.44
CA ASP A 184 9.68 27.96 -7.87
C ASP A 184 8.46 27.47 -8.66
N ARG A 185 8.51 26.21 -9.12
CA ARG A 185 7.47 25.58 -9.93
C ARG A 185 7.41 24.08 -9.66
N ILE A 186 6.18 23.57 -9.56
CA ILE A 186 5.89 22.13 -9.52
C ILE A 186 4.97 21.75 -10.67
N ARG A 187 5.01 20.48 -11.05
CA ARG A 187 4.08 19.89 -12.00
C ARG A 187 3.31 18.77 -11.32
N LEU A 188 1.98 18.84 -11.38
CA LEU A 188 1.13 17.80 -10.82
C LEU A 188 1.21 16.54 -11.66
N GLN A 189 1.47 15.41 -11.01
CA GLN A 189 1.57 14.10 -11.63
C GLN A 189 0.49 13.21 -11.03
N ARG A 190 -0.47 12.77 -11.84
CA ARG A 190 -1.53 11.88 -11.37
C ARG A 190 -1.92 10.86 -12.43
N TRP A 191 -2.70 9.87 -12.00
CA TRP A 191 -3.33 8.95 -12.94
C TRP A 191 -4.21 9.72 -13.92
N LYS A 192 -3.97 9.52 -15.22
CA LYS A 192 -4.68 10.20 -16.30
C LYS A 192 -5.80 9.31 -16.84
N ASP A 193 -6.94 9.93 -17.13
CA ASP A 193 -8.13 9.27 -17.71
C ASP A 193 -8.58 7.99 -16.97
N PHE A 194 -8.29 7.89 -15.68
CA PHE A 194 -8.55 6.70 -14.88
C PHE A 194 -9.91 6.83 -14.20
N SER A 195 -10.91 6.11 -14.70
CA SER A 195 -12.27 6.06 -14.12
C SER A 195 -12.59 4.71 -13.48
N TRP A 196 -11.58 3.90 -13.19
CA TRP A 196 -11.73 2.50 -12.81
C TRP A 196 -11.12 2.22 -11.44
N THR A 197 -11.16 0.95 -11.08
CA THR A 197 -10.55 0.39 -9.89
C THR A 197 -9.05 0.20 -10.11
N ILE A 198 -8.23 0.75 -9.21
CA ILE A 198 -6.79 0.45 -9.17
C ILE A 198 -6.61 -0.93 -8.55
N VAL A 199 -5.82 -1.78 -9.19
CA VAL A 199 -5.54 -3.15 -8.73
C VAL A 199 -4.05 -3.27 -8.42
N GLY A 200 -3.70 -3.42 -7.15
CA GLY A 200 -2.33 -3.71 -6.72
C GLY A 200 -2.16 -5.19 -6.37
N HIS A 201 -1.20 -5.87 -6.97
CA HIS A 201 -0.86 -7.25 -6.55
C HIS A 201 0.10 -7.21 -5.35
N VAL A 202 -0.24 -7.91 -4.28
CA VAL A 202 0.57 -8.00 -3.06
C VAL A 202 0.89 -9.48 -2.83
N PRO A 203 2.00 -10.01 -3.37
CA PRO A 203 2.41 -11.38 -3.12
C PRO A 203 2.87 -11.54 -1.66
N ARG A 204 2.99 -12.79 -1.19
CA ARG A 204 3.74 -13.10 0.03
C ARG A 204 5.24 -13.02 -0.25
N PRO A 205 6.09 -12.53 0.69
CA PRO A 205 7.52 -12.75 0.59
C PRO A 205 7.79 -14.25 0.73
N ASP A 206 8.32 -14.89 -0.31
CA ASP A 206 8.55 -16.34 -0.38
C ASP A 206 9.79 -16.80 0.40
N PHE A 207 10.63 -15.86 0.81
CA PHE A 207 11.84 -16.07 1.60
C PHE A 207 11.64 -15.88 3.12
N GLU A 208 10.43 -15.51 3.56
CA GLU A 208 10.09 -15.49 4.99
C GLU A 208 9.30 -16.74 5.39
N ASP A 209 9.23 -17.05 6.68
CA ASP A 209 8.37 -18.14 7.13
C ASP A 209 6.89 -17.84 6.84
N VAL A 210 6.08 -18.89 6.73
CA VAL A 210 4.68 -18.75 6.28
C VAL A 210 3.86 -17.81 7.18
N GLY A 211 4.15 -17.77 8.49
CA GLY A 211 3.45 -16.91 9.43
C GLY A 211 3.78 -15.44 9.19
N ASP A 212 5.07 -15.11 9.14
CA ASP A 212 5.53 -13.76 8.88
C ASP A 212 5.16 -13.28 7.48
N ALA A 213 5.31 -14.14 6.46
CA ALA A 213 4.96 -13.82 5.09
C ALA A 213 3.48 -13.44 4.93
N THR A 214 2.57 -14.19 5.56
CA THR A 214 1.14 -13.85 5.55
C THR A 214 0.85 -12.56 6.32
N ARG A 215 1.49 -12.36 7.48
CA ARG A 215 1.32 -11.15 8.29
C ARG A 215 1.77 -9.89 7.54
N LEU A 216 2.93 -9.93 6.89
CA LEU A 216 3.48 -8.81 6.11
C LEU A 216 2.62 -8.53 4.87
N GLN A 217 2.18 -9.57 4.14
CA GLN A 217 1.27 -9.44 3.00
C GLN A 217 -0.03 -8.72 3.40
N GLN A 218 -0.66 -9.16 4.48
CA GLN A 218 -1.91 -8.57 4.97
C GLN A 218 -1.72 -7.11 5.41
N ALA A 219 -0.63 -6.81 6.11
CA ALA A 219 -0.29 -5.45 6.52
C ALA A 219 -0.11 -4.52 5.31
N ALA A 220 0.67 -4.93 4.31
CA ALA A 220 0.88 -4.15 3.10
C ALA A 220 -0.44 -3.92 2.35
N ALA A 221 -1.23 -4.98 2.15
CA ALA A 221 -2.54 -4.87 1.51
C ALA A 221 -3.50 -3.95 2.27
N SER A 222 -3.49 -3.99 3.60
CA SER A 222 -4.27 -3.06 4.42
C SER A 222 -3.79 -1.61 4.25
N GLY A 223 -2.48 -1.37 4.12
CA GLY A 223 -1.91 -0.05 3.88
C GLY A 223 -2.34 0.52 2.52
N LEU A 224 -2.25 -0.27 1.45
CA LEU A 224 -2.69 0.14 0.12
C LEU A 224 -4.19 0.51 0.12
N ARG A 225 -5.04 -0.28 0.80
CA ARG A 225 -6.48 -0.03 0.90
C ARG A 225 -6.86 1.14 1.80
N ALA A 226 -5.94 1.74 2.54
CA ALA A 226 -6.24 2.88 3.40
C ALA A 226 -6.76 4.10 2.61
N TRP A 227 -6.42 4.16 1.31
CA TRP A 227 -6.87 5.18 0.36
C TRP A 227 -8.14 4.80 -0.41
N ASN A 228 -8.72 3.62 -0.17
CA ASN A 228 -9.85 3.11 -0.94
C ASN A 228 -11.05 4.06 -0.89
N GLY A 229 -11.62 4.34 -2.06
CA GLY A 229 -12.75 5.25 -2.23
C GLY A 229 -12.37 6.74 -2.31
N GLN A 230 -11.07 7.07 -2.37
CA GLN A 230 -10.58 8.45 -2.36
C GLN A 230 -9.51 8.68 -3.45
N PRO A 231 -9.85 9.11 -4.67
CA PRO A 231 -11.20 9.20 -5.26
C PRO A 231 -11.62 7.91 -5.99
N PHE A 232 -10.77 6.89 -6.04
CA PHE A 232 -11.01 5.65 -6.77
C PHE A 232 -11.17 4.45 -5.84
N GLU A 233 -11.78 3.40 -6.36
CA GLU A 233 -11.70 2.09 -5.73
C GLU A 233 -10.27 1.54 -5.84
N ILE A 234 -9.77 0.97 -4.75
CA ILE A 234 -8.47 0.29 -4.68
C ILE A 234 -8.73 -1.15 -4.24
N LEU A 235 -8.41 -2.09 -5.13
CA LEU A 235 -8.41 -3.51 -4.86
C LEU A 235 -6.98 -4.01 -4.71
N THR A 236 -6.80 -4.90 -3.73
CA THR A 236 -5.54 -5.62 -3.54
C THR A 236 -5.74 -7.07 -3.93
N ASP A 237 -5.00 -7.51 -4.93
CA ASP A 237 -4.94 -8.91 -5.34
C ASP A 237 -3.87 -9.64 -4.52
N LEU A 238 -4.28 -10.60 -3.71
CA LEU A 238 -3.37 -11.41 -2.89
C LEU A 238 -3.02 -12.76 -3.53
N SER A 239 -3.84 -13.21 -4.50
CA SER A 239 -3.70 -14.50 -5.18
C SER A 239 -2.91 -14.39 -6.48
N GLY A 240 -2.84 -13.19 -7.06
CA GLY A 240 -2.23 -12.96 -8.38
C GLY A 240 -3.12 -13.43 -9.53
N ASP A 241 -4.44 -13.52 -9.31
CA ASP A 241 -5.41 -13.99 -10.31
C ASP A 241 -6.01 -12.86 -11.17
N ARG A 242 -5.63 -11.61 -10.90
CA ARG A 242 -6.06 -10.42 -11.66
C ARG A 242 -4.91 -9.88 -12.49
N SER A 243 -5.23 -8.98 -13.42
CA SER A 243 -4.23 -8.15 -14.10
C SER A 243 -3.95 -6.92 -13.22
N PRO A 244 -2.84 -6.87 -12.47
CA PRO A 244 -2.54 -5.72 -11.64
C PRO A 244 -2.05 -4.53 -12.46
N HIS A 245 -2.29 -3.33 -11.94
CA HIS A 245 -1.70 -2.09 -12.45
C HIS A 245 -0.28 -1.88 -11.92
N PHE A 246 0.01 -2.42 -10.73
CA PHE A 246 1.34 -2.48 -10.14
C PHE A 246 1.45 -3.66 -9.18
N ALA A 247 2.66 -4.06 -8.84
CA ALA A 247 2.92 -5.11 -7.86
C ALA A 247 3.82 -4.61 -6.72
N VAL A 248 3.62 -5.19 -5.55
CA VAL A 248 4.57 -5.11 -4.43
C VAL A 248 5.66 -6.14 -4.65
N SER A 249 6.92 -5.72 -4.58
CA SER A 249 8.07 -6.62 -4.51
C SER A 249 8.68 -6.60 -3.12
N TRP A 250 9.11 -7.76 -2.64
CA TRP A 250 9.71 -7.91 -1.32
C TRP A 250 11.21 -8.08 -1.42
N THR A 251 11.94 -7.46 -0.51
CA THR A 251 13.39 -7.60 -0.32
C THR A 251 13.71 -7.74 1.15
N HIS A 252 14.92 -8.19 1.49
CA HIS A 252 15.36 -8.14 2.89
C HIS A 252 15.61 -6.70 3.37
N GLY A 253 16.08 -5.80 2.49
CA GLY A 253 16.42 -4.42 2.82
C GLY A 253 16.59 -3.56 1.57
N LEU A 254 16.34 -2.25 1.68
CA LEU A 254 16.47 -1.26 0.61
C LEU A 254 17.71 -0.37 0.74
N GLY A 255 18.48 -0.54 1.82
CA GLY A 255 19.62 0.32 2.18
C GLY A 255 19.18 1.56 2.97
N GLY A 256 20.13 2.14 3.72
CA GLY A 256 19.84 3.28 4.60
C GLY A 256 18.78 2.96 5.65
N ALA A 257 17.86 3.91 5.89
CA ALA A 257 16.75 3.78 6.81
C ALA A 257 15.40 3.44 6.13
N GLN A 258 15.42 3.08 4.83
CA GLN A 258 14.21 2.88 4.04
C GLN A 258 13.55 1.52 4.33
N ILE A 259 12.21 1.54 4.40
CA ILE A 259 11.38 0.34 4.58
C ILE A 259 10.50 0.08 3.36
N GLY A 260 10.17 1.12 2.60
CA GLY A 260 9.43 1.06 1.35
C GLY A 260 9.97 2.07 0.33
N VAL A 261 9.63 1.85 -0.94
CA VAL A 261 9.80 2.83 -2.02
C VAL A 261 8.81 2.59 -3.15
N ALA A 262 8.05 3.61 -3.51
CA ALA A 262 7.26 3.66 -4.72
C ALA A 262 8.14 4.06 -5.92
N ARG A 263 8.13 3.25 -6.97
CA ARG A 263 8.75 3.60 -8.25
C ARG A 263 7.66 4.03 -9.22
N THR A 264 7.68 5.30 -9.59
CA THR A 264 6.74 5.87 -10.55
C THR A 264 7.48 6.45 -11.75
N ARG A 265 6.76 6.61 -12.85
CA ARG A 265 7.17 7.34 -14.05
C ARG A 265 6.01 8.22 -14.47
N TRP A 266 6.31 9.37 -15.04
CA TRP A 266 5.27 10.25 -15.57
C TRP A 266 5.63 10.68 -16.99
N SER A 267 4.62 10.79 -17.85
CA SER A 267 4.77 11.43 -19.16
C SER A 267 3.46 12.13 -19.55
N PRO A 268 3.49 13.23 -20.32
CA PRO A 268 2.26 13.92 -20.72
C PRO A 268 1.23 13.03 -21.46
N PRO A 269 1.65 12.11 -22.34
CA PRO A 269 0.70 11.21 -23.00
C PRO A 269 0.00 10.26 -22.04
N THR A 270 0.73 9.66 -21.10
CA THR A 270 0.25 8.55 -20.25
C THR A 270 -0.21 8.97 -18.85
N GLY A 271 0.17 10.15 -18.39
CA GLY A 271 0.11 10.52 -16.98
C GLY A 271 1.06 9.67 -16.12
N LEU A 272 0.72 9.57 -14.84
CA LEU A 272 1.44 8.77 -13.86
C LEU A 272 1.29 7.28 -14.13
N VAL A 273 2.42 6.58 -14.19
CA VAL A 273 2.54 5.13 -14.31
C VAL A 273 3.31 4.62 -13.10
N VAL A 274 2.75 3.63 -12.43
CA VAL A 274 3.39 2.97 -11.29
C VAL A 274 4.14 1.75 -11.78
N VAL A 275 5.45 1.72 -11.54
CA VAL A 275 6.32 0.61 -11.93
C VAL A 275 6.26 -0.50 -10.88
N SER A 276 6.46 -0.15 -9.61
CA SER A 276 6.43 -1.08 -8.49
C SER A 276 6.34 -0.33 -7.16
N ILE A 277 5.97 -1.07 -6.10
CA ILE A 277 6.25 -0.68 -4.72
C ILE A 277 7.21 -1.74 -4.17
N GLU A 278 8.40 -1.33 -3.72
CA GLU A 278 9.34 -2.25 -3.09
C GLU A 278 9.22 -2.11 -1.58
N MET A 279 9.18 -3.23 -0.86
CA MET A 279 9.03 -3.28 0.59
C MET A 279 10.12 -4.18 1.21
N THR A 280 10.53 -3.84 2.42
CA THR A 280 11.49 -4.64 3.20
C THR A 280 10.79 -5.53 4.22
N THR A 281 11.39 -6.69 4.49
CA THR A 281 10.95 -7.56 5.58
C THR A 281 11.79 -7.41 6.83
N ARG A 282 13.01 -6.84 6.75
CA ARG A 282 13.92 -6.67 7.90
C ARG A 282 14.08 -5.21 8.30
N SER A 283 14.19 -4.96 9.60
CA SER A 283 14.37 -3.61 10.13
C SER A 283 15.70 -3.02 9.64
N PRO A 284 15.72 -1.79 9.12
CA PRO A 284 16.96 -1.15 8.68
C PRO A 284 17.93 -0.86 9.82
N PHE A 285 17.44 -0.82 11.07
CA PHE A 285 18.25 -0.58 12.27
C PHE A 285 18.68 -1.86 12.98
N ASP A 286 18.05 -2.99 12.67
CA ASP A 286 18.38 -4.31 13.20
C ASP A 286 17.95 -5.38 12.18
N PRO A 287 18.83 -5.76 11.23
CA PRO A 287 18.48 -6.70 10.17
C PRO A 287 18.09 -8.10 10.67
N SER A 288 18.38 -8.44 11.93
CA SER A 288 17.94 -9.71 12.53
C SER A 288 16.44 -9.73 12.81
N ARG A 289 15.81 -8.55 12.94
CA ARG A 289 14.40 -8.40 13.28
C ARG A 289 13.53 -8.20 12.04
N ILE A 290 12.39 -8.87 12.03
CA ILE A 290 11.32 -8.63 11.07
C ILE A 290 10.68 -7.27 11.36
N VAL A 291 10.36 -6.52 10.31
CA VAL A 291 9.63 -5.24 10.42
C VAL A 291 8.25 -5.49 11.02
N ASP A 292 7.83 -4.61 11.93
CA ASP A 292 6.53 -4.73 12.55
C ASP A 292 5.38 -4.58 11.53
N ALA A 293 4.30 -5.34 11.71
CA ALA A 293 3.17 -5.33 10.78
C ALA A 293 2.48 -3.95 10.70
N LEU A 294 2.39 -3.22 11.82
CA LEU A 294 1.84 -1.86 11.82
C LEU A 294 2.76 -0.93 11.00
N GLN A 295 4.08 -1.07 11.14
CA GLN A 295 5.05 -0.30 10.39
C GLN A 295 4.97 -0.60 8.88
N VAL A 296 4.82 -1.87 8.49
CA VAL A 296 4.58 -2.25 7.08
C VAL A 296 3.28 -1.66 6.56
N ARG A 297 2.19 -1.68 7.35
CA ARG A 297 0.91 -1.09 6.97
C ARG A 297 1.03 0.41 6.69
N LEU A 298 1.66 1.15 7.60
CA LEU A 298 1.83 2.60 7.48
C LEU A 298 2.77 2.98 6.34
N THR A 299 3.86 2.22 6.16
CA THR A 299 4.78 2.40 5.04
C THR A 299 4.07 2.11 3.72
N ALA A 300 3.31 1.02 3.60
CA ALA A 300 2.54 0.74 2.39
C ALA A 300 1.50 1.82 2.08
N ALA A 301 0.87 2.41 3.11
CA ALA A 301 -0.02 3.56 2.92
C ALA A 301 0.74 4.80 2.41
N HIS A 302 1.93 5.09 2.95
CA HIS A 302 2.81 6.17 2.47
C HIS A 302 3.21 5.96 1.00
N GLU A 303 3.73 4.78 0.66
CA GLU A 303 4.11 4.47 -0.72
C GLU A 303 2.92 4.53 -1.67
N MET A 304 1.73 4.08 -1.22
CA MET A 304 0.50 4.23 -2.01
C MET A 304 0.14 5.71 -2.23
N GLY A 305 0.41 6.60 -1.29
CA GLY A 305 0.23 8.04 -1.51
C GLY A 305 1.11 8.54 -2.66
N HIS A 306 2.37 8.11 -2.74
CA HIS A 306 3.24 8.41 -3.88
C HIS A 306 2.77 7.77 -5.19
N THR A 307 2.25 6.54 -5.15
CA THR A 307 1.67 5.92 -6.35
C THR A 307 0.42 6.65 -6.85
N LEU A 308 -0.25 7.43 -5.99
CA LEU A 308 -1.37 8.31 -6.34
C LEU A 308 -0.93 9.73 -6.72
N GLY A 309 0.36 10.04 -6.62
CA GLY A 309 0.94 11.33 -7.02
C GLY A 309 1.09 12.35 -5.88
N LEU A 310 0.93 11.93 -4.63
CA LEU A 310 1.07 12.82 -3.49
C LEU A 310 2.55 13.14 -3.20
N PRO A 311 2.89 14.42 -2.92
CA PRO A 311 4.20 14.79 -2.41
C PRO A 311 4.31 14.48 -0.91
N HIS A 312 5.49 14.71 -0.33
CA HIS A 312 5.67 14.60 1.11
C HIS A 312 4.95 15.73 1.86
N SER A 313 4.42 15.41 3.04
CA SER A 313 3.95 16.40 4.00
C SER A 313 5.09 16.87 4.90
N ARG A 314 4.92 18.06 5.49
CA ARG A 314 5.78 18.58 6.56
C ARG A 314 5.24 18.29 7.97
N ALA A 315 3.97 17.88 8.08
CA ALA A 315 3.34 17.61 9.36
C ALA A 315 3.60 16.16 9.76
N ASP A 316 4.11 15.94 10.98
CA ASP A 316 4.52 14.62 11.50
C ASP A 316 3.36 13.65 11.76
N ASN A 317 2.14 14.15 11.80
CA ASN A 317 0.92 13.37 11.95
C ASN A 317 0.28 12.92 10.62
N ASP A 318 0.82 13.36 9.48
CA ASP A 318 0.38 12.93 8.15
C ASP A 318 1.09 11.64 7.74
N VAL A 319 0.38 10.72 7.06
CA VAL A 319 1.01 9.48 6.59
C VAL A 319 2.10 9.79 5.55
N MET A 320 1.98 10.90 4.83
CA MET A 320 2.96 11.37 3.85
C MET A 320 4.16 12.11 4.45
N TYR A 321 4.29 12.15 5.79
CA TYR A 321 5.52 12.64 6.42
C TYR A 321 6.69 11.66 6.14
N PRO A 322 7.89 12.15 5.75
CA PRO A 322 9.01 11.28 5.36
C PRO A 322 9.51 10.32 6.45
N THR A 323 9.36 10.68 7.72
CA THR A 323 9.73 9.83 8.86
C THR A 323 8.45 9.39 9.56
N ASN A 324 7.63 8.59 8.86
CA ASN A 324 6.26 8.27 9.22
C ASN A 324 6.07 7.95 10.73
N THR A 325 5.53 8.93 11.44
CA THR A 325 5.11 8.86 12.86
C THR A 325 3.59 8.78 13.01
N ALA A 326 2.88 8.74 11.88
CA ALA A 326 1.42 8.69 11.86
C ALA A 326 0.90 7.33 12.30
N THR A 327 -0.30 7.30 12.86
CA THR A 327 -1.01 6.06 13.21
C THR A 327 -2.09 5.68 12.20
N SER A 328 -2.47 6.63 11.34
CA SER A 328 -3.51 6.55 10.30
C SER A 328 -3.34 7.72 9.31
N LEU A 329 -4.09 7.69 8.20
CA LEU A 329 -4.22 8.86 7.33
C LEU A 329 -4.88 10.01 8.09
N SER A 330 -4.41 11.22 7.86
CA SER A 330 -4.93 12.45 8.42
C SER A 330 -6.03 13.06 7.54
N ALA A 331 -6.74 14.06 8.05
CA ALA A 331 -7.64 14.85 7.22
C ALA A 331 -6.89 15.66 6.13
N GLN A 332 -5.61 15.98 6.35
CA GLN A 332 -4.79 16.71 5.39
C GLN A 332 -4.35 15.81 4.23
N ASP A 333 -4.08 14.53 4.50
CA ASP A 333 -3.82 13.51 3.48
C ASP A 333 -4.99 13.45 2.46
N TYR A 334 -6.23 13.33 2.96
CA TYR A 334 -7.43 13.28 2.12
C TYR A 334 -7.70 14.60 1.36
N ARG A 335 -7.52 15.76 2.01
CA ARG A 335 -7.68 17.06 1.33
C ARG A 335 -6.66 17.26 0.20
N THR A 336 -5.43 16.81 0.41
CA THR A 336 -4.38 16.88 -0.61
C THR A 336 -4.73 16.00 -1.80
N MET A 337 -5.19 14.77 -1.54
CA MET A 337 -5.69 13.86 -2.58
C MET A 337 -6.82 14.47 -3.39
N GLU A 338 -7.85 14.99 -2.72
CA GLU A 338 -8.98 15.60 -3.39
C GLU A 338 -8.56 16.80 -4.26
N SER A 339 -7.64 17.62 -3.76
CA SER A 339 -7.14 18.79 -4.49
C SER A 339 -6.31 18.39 -5.71
N LEU A 340 -5.44 17.38 -5.59
CA LEU A 340 -4.66 16.84 -6.71
C LEU A 340 -5.57 16.39 -7.86
N TYR A 341 -6.62 15.64 -7.55
CA TYR A 341 -7.52 15.06 -8.56
C TYR A 341 -8.60 16.02 -9.09
N ARG A 342 -8.72 17.22 -8.52
CA ARG A 342 -9.54 18.30 -9.10
C ARG A 342 -8.85 19.05 -10.24
N LEU A 343 -7.52 19.00 -10.31
CA LEU A 343 -6.74 19.69 -11.32
C LEU A 343 -6.41 18.76 -12.50
N PRO A 344 -6.23 19.29 -13.72
CA PRO A 344 -5.71 18.50 -14.84
C PRO A 344 -4.37 17.83 -14.52
N ASP A 345 -4.12 16.64 -15.08
CA ASP A 345 -2.78 16.04 -15.01
C ASP A 345 -1.79 16.92 -15.79
N GLY A 346 -0.58 17.10 -15.26
CA GLY A 346 0.43 17.95 -15.86
C GLY A 346 0.25 19.45 -15.59
N THR A 347 -0.76 19.88 -14.83
CA THR A 347 -0.88 21.29 -14.39
C THR A 347 0.40 21.76 -13.73
N GLU A 348 0.95 22.86 -14.21
CA GLU A 348 2.06 23.56 -13.56
C GLU A 348 1.51 24.54 -12.52
N ILE A 349 2.16 24.60 -11.36
CA ILE A 349 1.87 25.59 -10.32
C ILE A 349 3.17 26.36 -10.04
N GLU A 350 3.09 27.67 -10.02
CA GLU A 350 4.20 28.59 -9.74
C GLU A 350 3.93 29.41 -8.48
N ARG A 351 4.99 29.82 -7.78
CA ARG A 351 4.90 30.53 -6.49
C ARG A 351 4.16 31.86 -6.55
#